data_AF-A0A7S0MJW0-F1
#
_entry.id   AF-A0A7S0MJW0-F1
#
_cell.length_a   1.000
_cell.length_b   1.000
_cell.length_c   1.000
_cell.angle_alpha   90.00
_cell.angle_beta   90.00
_cell.angle_gamma   90.00
#
_symmetry.space_group_name_H-M   'P 1'
#
loop_
_entity.id
_entity.type
_entity.pdbx_description
1 polymer ?
#
loop_
_entity_poly.entity_id
_entity_poly.type
_entity_poly.pdbx_seq_one_letter_code
_entity_poly.pdbx_strand_id
1 'polypeptide(L)'
;GAEGGGLSLRLESGDPGETDMTVPTSLLIAAGSDPFKLLERAFAAVADRTGTFRVRSEKPLPPSLDVFGWCTWDAFYSRVTPEGVKEGLAGLIEGGTPARLLILDDGWQSTDNDAEYR
;
A
#
# COMPACT_ATOMS: atom_id res chain seq x y z
N GLY A 1 -3.88 -15.59 -27.66
CA GLY A 1 -2.48 -15.62 -28.09
C GLY A 1 -2.12 -14.27 -28.64
N ALA A 2 -0.90 -13.81 -28.38
CA ALA A 2 -0.30 -12.68 -29.08
C ALA A 2 1.10 -13.12 -29.50
N GLU A 3 1.22 -13.61 -30.74
CA GLU A 3 2.49 -13.75 -31.43
C GLU A 3 2.81 -12.40 -32.08
N GLY A 4 3.74 -11.66 -31.48
CA GLY A 4 4.15 -10.32 -31.91
C GLY A 4 4.35 -9.39 -30.70
N GLY A 5 5.51 -8.75 -30.60
CA GLY A 5 5.92 -7.88 -29.49
C GLY A 5 5.10 -6.58 -29.38
N GLY A 6 3.82 -6.72 -29.07
CA GLY A 6 2.88 -5.63 -28.84
C GLY A 6 2.40 -5.55 -27.39
N LEU A 7 1.81 -4.42 -27.04
CA LEU A 7 1.15 -4.23 -25.74
C LEU A 7 -0.33 -4.60 -25.88
N SER A 8 -0.83 -5.43 -24.98
CA SER A 8 -2.25 -5.77 -24.87
C SER A 8 -2.78 -5.29 -23.52
N LEU A 9 -3.98 -4.70 -23.52
CA LEU A 9 -4.68 -4.24 -22.32
C LEU A 9 -6.00 -5.01 -22.20
N ARG A 10 -6.21 -5.65 -21.04
CA ARG A 10 -7.47 -6.31 -20.68
C ARG A 10 -8.07 -5.57 -19.48
N LEU A 11 -9.35 -5.22 -19.57
CA LEU A 11 -10.11 -4.55 -18.51
C LEU A 11 -11.30 -5.45 -18.18
N GLU A 12 -11.49 -5.76 -16.91
CA GLU A 12 -12.57 -6.62 -16.41
C GLU A 12 -13.10 -6.09 -15.09
N SER A 13 -14.41 -6.19 -14.86
CA SER A 13 -15.04 -5.84 -13.58
C SER A 13 -14.75 -6.86 -12.48
N GLY A 14 -14.57 -8.13 -12.87
CA GLY A 14 -14.44 -9.25 -11.92
C GLY A 14 -15.75 -9.65 -11.23
N ASP A 15 -16.85 -8.96 -11.53
CA ASP A 15 -18.17 -9.18 -10.95
C ASP A 15 -19.13 -9.80 -11.99
N PRO A 16 -19.65 -11.03 -11.78
CA PRO A 16 -20.62 -11.66 -12.69
C PRO A 16 -21.95 -10.92 -12.83
N GLY A 17 -22.31 -10.07 -11.87
CA GLY A 17 -23.53 -9.27 -11.89
C GLY A 17 -23.39 -7.93 -12.61
N GLU A 18 -22.16 -7.50 -12.89
CA GLU A 18 -21.88 -6.25 -13.60
C GLU A 18 -22.03 -6.46 -15.12
N THR A 19 -22.94 -5.71 -15.73
CA THR A 19 -23.25 -5.84 -17.16
C THR A 19 -22.69 -4.69 -17.99
N ASP A 20 -22.21 -3.62 -17.36
CA ASP A 20 -21.61 -2.48 -18.05
C ASP A 20 -20.42 -1.92 -17.26
N MET A 21 -19.34 -1.55 -17.95
CA MET A 21 -18.16 -0.99 -17.32
C MET A 21 -17.56 0.12 -18.19
N THR A 22 -17.56 1.33 -17.67
CA THR A 22 -16.92 2.48 -18.32
C THR A 22 -15.60 2.83 -17.65
N VAL A 23 -14.50 2.75 -18.42
CA VAL A 23 -13.15 3.07 -17.95
C VAL A 23 -12.56 4.23 -18.79
N PRO A 24 -12.72 5.50 -18.37
CA PRO A 24 -12.36 6.65 -19.20
C PRO A 24 -10.86 6.86 -19.37
N THR A 25 -10.03 6.35 -18.45
CA THR A 25 -8.56 6.39 -18.55
C THR A 25 -7.99 5.16 -17.87
N SER A 26 -7.29 4.32 -18.64
CA SER A 26 -6.85 2.98 -18.20
C SER A 26 -5.36 2.72 -18.35
N LEU A 27 -4.65 3.50 -19.17
CA LEU A 27 -3.24 3.27 -19.48
C LEU A 27 -2.48 4.57 -19.73
N LEU A 28 -1.31 4.70 -19.12
CA LEU A 28 -0.28 5.66 -19.46
C LEU A 28 0.93 4.91 -20.04
N ILE A 29 1.46 5.36 -21.17
CA ILE A 29 2.73 4.87 -21.73
C ILE A 29 3.71 6.05 -21.72
N ALA A 30 4.87 5.84 -21.10
CA ALA A 30 5.96 6.81 -21.09
C ALA A 30 7.29 6.10 -21.39
N ALA A 31 8.19 6.76 -22.13
CA ALA A 31 9.50 6.22 -22.48
C ALA A 31 10.60 7.22 -22.11
N GLY A 32 11.74 6.71 -21.63
CA GLY A 32 12.88 7.51 -21.25
C GLY A 32 14.06 6.64 -20.81
N SER A 33 15.27 7.21 -20.85
CA SER A 33 16.52 6.52 -20.49
C SER A 33 16.84 6.57 -18.99
N ASP A 34 16.28 7.53 -18.27
CA ASP A 34 16.41 7.68 -16.82
C ASP A 34 15.10 7.22 -16.16
N PRO A 35 15.08 6.05 -15.50
CA PRO A 35 13.86 5.50 -14.93
C PRO A 35 13.30 6.34 -13.77
N PHE A 36 14.15 7.03 -13.00
CA PHE A 36 13.70 7.83 -11.87
C PHE A 36 13.00 9.10 -12.36
N LYS A 37 13.62 9.81 -13.30
CA LYS A 37 12.99 10.99 -13.92
C LYS A 37 11.80 10.61 -14.78
N LEU A 38 11.78 9.40 -15.35
CA LEU A 38 10.63 8.90 -16.10
C LEU A 38 9.42 8.73 -15.19
N LEU A 39 9.59 8.11 -14.02
CA LEU A 39 8.51 7.95 -13.04
C LEU A 39 7.99 9.29 -12.53
N GLU A 40 8.86 10.24 -12.18
CA GLU A 40 8.44 11.56 -11.72
C GLU A 40 7.56 12.28 -12.75
N ARG A 41 8.01 12.34 -14.01
CA ARG A 41 7.27 12.99 -15.10
C ARG A 41 5.99 12.24 -15.47
N ALA A 42 6.02 10.92 -15.45
CA ALA A 42 4.86 10.08 -15.74
C ALA A 42 3.74 10.32 -14.70
N PHE A 43 4.07 10.28 -13.41
CA PHE A 43 3.09 10.51 -12.35
C PHE A 43 2.61 11.96 -12.29
N ALA A 44 3.47 12.94 -12.60
CA ALA A 44 3.03 14.34 -12.74
C ALA A 44 1.99 14.48 -13.86
N ALA A 45 2.24 13.90 -15.04
CA ALA A 45 1.29 13.93 -16.15
C ALA A 45 -0.06 13.25 -15.82
N VAL A 46 -0.04 12.16 -15.03
CA VAL A 46 -1.28 11.52 -14.56
C VAL A 46 -2.00 12.40 -13.55
N ALA A 47 -1.28 12.98 -12.57
CA ALA A 47 -1.86 13.88 -11.58
C ALA A 47 -2.54 15.10 -12.24
N ASP A 48 -1.87 15.72 -13.21
CA ASP A 48 -2.41 16.86 -13.97
C ASP A 48 -3.64 16.46 -14.79
N ARG A 49 -3.63 15.25 -15.38
CA ARG A 49 -4.72 14.75 -16.22
C ARG A 49 -5.95 14.33 -15.42
N THR A 50 -5.77 13.68 -14.28
CA THR A 50 -6.89 13.12 -13.50
C THR A 50 -7.38 14.09 -12.43
N GLY A 51 -6.49 14.93 -11.87
CA GLY A 51 -6.81 15.80 -10.74
C GLY A 51 -7.14 15.04 -9.46
N THR A 52 -6.84 13.74 -9.38
CA THR A 52 -7.29 12.87 -8.26
C THR A 52 -6.27 12.69 -7.15
N PHE A 53 -5.01 13.08 -7.37
CA PHE A 53 -3.95 12.99 -6.37
C PHE A 53 -2.88 14.06 -6.61
N ARG A 54 -2.07 14.31 -5.58
CA ARG A 54 -0.84 15.10 -5.66
C ARG A 54 0.37 14.19 -5.82
N VAL A 55 1.40 14.64 -6.54
CA VAL A 55 2.66 13.90 -6.63
C VAL A 55 3.43 13.94 -5.32
N ARG A 56 4.41 13.04 -5.15
CA ARG A 56 5.13 12.86 -3.88
C ARG A 56 5.83 14.14 -3.41
N SER A 57 6.41 14.93 -4.32
CA SER A 57 7.11 16.18 -4.03
C SER A 57 6.22 17.28 -3.46
N GLU A 58 4.91 17.21 -3.70
CA GLU A 58 3.92 18.18 -3.20
C GLU A 58 3.29 17.77 -1.87
N LYS A 59 3.54 16.54 -1.42
CA LYS A 59 2.99 16.03 -0.16
C LYS A 59 3.91 16.42 1.00
N PRO A 60 3.37 17.03 2.06
CA PRO A 60 4.14 17.26 3.28
C PRO A 60 4.53 15.90 3.88
N LEU A 61 5.74 15.83 4.42
CA LEU A 61 6.18 14.66 5.14
C LEU A 61 5.61 14.66 6.55
N PRO A 62 4.98 13.56 7.02
CA PRO A 62 4.54 13.49 8.39
C PRO A 62 5.77 13.32 9.32
N PRO A 63 5.78 13.95 10.51
CA PRO A 63 6.88 13.82 11.48
C PRO A 63 7.13 12.37 11.94
N SER A 64 6.17 11.47 11.73
CA SER A 64 6.29 10.06 12.05
C SER A 64 7.36 9.33 11.22
N LEU A 65 7.84 9.90 10.11
CA LEU A 65 8.96 9.34 9.34
C LEU A 65 10.32 9.56 10.00
N ASP A 66 10.43 10.53 10.91
CA ASP A 66 11.69 10.87 11.58
C ASP A 66 11.92 10.02 12.84
N VAL A 67 11.06 9.04 13.08
CA VAL A 67 11.13 8.20 14.28
C VAL A 67 11.05 6.72 13.91
N PHE A 68 11.66 5.89 14.76
CA PHE A 68 11.45 4.46 14.69
C PHE A 68 9.99 4.13 15.03
N GLY A 69 9.32 3.43 14.13
CA GLY A 69 7.97 2.91 14.30
C GLY A 69 7.96 1.40 14.31
N TRP A 70 6.96 0.82 14.97
CA TRP A 70 6.76 -0.63 15.04
C TRP A 70 5.35 -0.99 14.58
N CYS A 71 5.26 -1.98 13.70
CA CYS A 71 4.02 -2.59 13.26
C CYS A 71 3.89 -3.98 13.88
N THR A 72 2.71 -4.33 14.38
CA THR A 72 2.46 -5.60 15.06
C THR A 72 2.45 -6.82 14.15
N TRP A 73 2.37 -6.66 12.82
CA TRP A 73 2.17 -7.76 11.86
C TRP A 73 3.26 -8.82 11.90
N ASP A 74 4.53 -8.44 11.70
CA ASP A 74 5.64 -9.41 11.69
C ASP A 74 5.97 -9.98 13.08
N ALA A 75 5.32 -9.49 14.14
CA ALA A 75 5.46 -10.01 15.50
C ALA A 75 4.34 -11.01 15.86
N PHE A 76 3.10 -10.73 15.47
CA PHE A 76 1.94 -11.50 15.94
C PHE A 76 1.06 -12.07 14.83
N TYR A 77 1.21 -11.60 13.59
CA TYR A 77 0.25 -11.84 12.50
C TYR A 77 -1.18 -11.63 13.02
N SER A 78 -2.06 -12.61 12.82
CA SER A 78 -3.47 -12.57 13.24
C SER A 78 -3.72 -12.73 14.75
N ARG A 79 -2.67 -12.72 15.59
CA ARG A 79 -2.77 -13.01 17.05
C ARG A 79 -2.36 -11.84 17.93
N VAL A 80 -2.76 -10.62 17.56
CA VAL A 80 -2.42 -9.42 18.34
C VAL A 80 -3.20 -9.43 19.65
N THR A 81 -2.49 -9.38 20.78
CA THR A 81 -3.09 -9.28 22.12
C THR A 81 -2.62 -8.01 22.85
N PRO A 82 -3.43 -7.44 23.77
CA PRO A 82 -3.01 -6.31 24.58
C PRO A 82 -1.72 -6.58 25.36
N GLU A 83 -1.56 -7.80 25.88
CA GLU A 83 -0.37 -8.25 26.61
C GLU A 83 0.84 -8.33 25.69
N GLY A 84 0.70 -8.96 24.51
CA GLY A 84 1.78 -9.06 23.54
C GLY A 84 2.27 -7.69 23.05
N VAL A 85 1.36 -6.74 22.84
CA VAL A 85 1.74 -5.35 22.48
C VAL A 85 2.56 -4.70 23.61
N LYS A 86 2.15 -4.84 24.87
CA LYS A 86 2.90 -4.28 26.02
C LYS A 86 4.29 -4.90 26.13
N GLU A 87 4.38 -6.22 26.00
CA GLU A 87 5.65 -6.97 26.04
C GLU A 87 6.58 -6.57 24.89
N GLY A 88 6.05 -6.45 23.67
CA GLY A 88 6.82 -6.01 22.51
C GLY A 88 7.37 -4.59 22.68
N LEU A 89 6.55 -3.65 23.16
CA LEU A 89 7.00 -2.29 23.45
C LEU A 89 8.07 -2.26 24.56
N ALA A 90 7.90 -3.05 25.63
CA ALA A 90 8.90 -3.18 26.68
C ALA A 90 10.23 -3.73 26.14
N GLY A 91 10.19 -4.79 25.33
CA GLY A 91 11.38 -5.37 24.71
C GLY A 91 12.12 -4.39 23.78
N LEU A 92 11.39 -3.56 23.03
CA LEU A 92 12.00 -2.50 22.20
C LEU A 92 12.68 -1.42 23.03
N ILE A 93 12.08 -1.04 24.17
CA ILE A 93 12.69 -0.10 25.12
C ILE A 93 13.97 -0.70 25.72
N GLU A 94 13.89 -1.94 26.21
CA GLU A 94 15.03 -2.66 26.81
C GLU A 94 16.16 -2.88 25.81
N GLY A 95 15.83 -3.16 24.54
CA GLY A 95 16.77 -3.29 23.43
C GLY A 95 17.37 -1.96 22.94
N GLY A 96 17.03 -0.82 23.55
CA GLY A 96 17.57 0.49 23.20
C GLY A 96 17.01 1.11 21.92
N THR A 97 15.92 0.56 21.37
CA THR A 97 15.27 1.05 20.15
C THR A 97 13.77 1.29 20.41
N PRO A 98 13.39 2.25 21.28
CA PRO A 98 12.00 2.48 21.64
C PRO A 98 11.18 2.96 20.43
N ALA A 99 10.06 2.27 20.14
CA ALA A 99 9.11 2.71 19.13
C ALA A 99 8.37 3.99 19.55
N ARG A 100 8.36 4.98 18.66
CA ARG A 100 7.66 6.27 18.85
C ARG A 100 6.44 6.41 17.95
N LEU A 101 6.24 5.44 17.07
CA LEU A 101 5.02 5.20 16.30
C LEU A 101 4.63 3.73 16.48
N LEU A 102 3.36 3.47 16.75
CA LEU A 102 2.80 2.11 16.81
C LEU A 102 1.71 1.97 15.76
N ILE A 103 1.80 0.91 14.95
CA ILE A 103 0.74 0.47 14.05
C ILE A 103 0.20 -0.84 14.59
N LEU A 104 -1.07 -0.85 14.99
CA LEU A 104 -1.82 -2.07 15.27
C LEU A 104 -2.37 -2.60 13.94
N ASP A 105 -1.74 -3.63 13.42
CA ASP A 105 -2.13 -4.31 12.18
C ASP A 105 -3.24 -5.34 12.43
N ASP A 106 -3.70 -6.00 11.37
CA ASP A 106 -4.72 -7.05 11.43
C ASP A 106 -4.38 -8.12 12.47
N GLY A 107 -5.42 -8.69 13.09
CA GLY A 107 -5.31 -9.64 14.21
C GLY A 107 -5.64 -9.08 15.59
N TRP A 108 -5.90 -7.76 15.73
CA TRP A 108 -6.35 -7.16 17.00
C TRP A 108 -7.88 -7.24 17.19
N GLN A 109 -8.61 -7.33 16.08
CA GLN A 109 -10.07 -7.27 16.03
C GLN A 109 -10.71 -8.64 16.20
N SER A 110 -11.88 -8.68 16.84
CA SER A 110 -12.71 -9.88 16.87
C SER A 110 -13.46 -10.00 15.55
N THR A 111 -13.11 -11.01 14.76
CA THR A 111 -13.74 -11.30 13.48
C THR A 111 -14.51 -12.62 13.54
N ASP A 112 -15.64 -12.67 12.84
CA ASP A 112 -16.24 -13.95 12.47
C ASP A 112 -15.45 -14.53 11.29
N ASN A 113 -14.20 -14.97 11.53
CA ASN A 113 -13.37 -15.53 10.45
C ASN A 113 -14.06 -16.77 9.85
N ASP A 114 -14.09 -16.86 8.52
CA ASP A 114 -14.37 -18.10 7.82
C ASP A 114 -13.38 -19.17 8.26
N ALA A 115 -13.84 -20.43 8.37
CA ALA A 115 -13.05 -21.52 8.94
C ALA A 115 -11.71 -21.78 8.22
N GLU A 116 -11.56 -21.33 6.98
CA GLU A 116 -10.34 -21.43 6.17
C GLU A 116 -9.24 -20.46 6.62
N TYR A 117 -9.60 -19.37 7.32
CA TYR A 117 -8.68 -18.31 7.77
C TYR A 117 -8.61 -18.20 9.31
N ARG A 118 -9.09 -19.23 10.02
CA ARG A 118 -8.82 -19.45 11.45
C ARG A 118 -7.52 -20.24 11.62
#